data_AF-A0A964VSH9-F1
#
_entry.id   AF-A0A964VSH9-F1
#
_cell.length_a   1.000
_cell.length_b   1.000
_cell.length_c   1.000
_cell.angle_alpha   90.00
_cell.angle_beta   90.00
_cell.angle_gamma   90.00
#
_symmetry.space_group_name_H-M   'P 1'
#
loop_
_entity.id
_entity.type
_entity.pdbx_description
1 polymer ?
#
loop_
_entity_poly.entity_id
_entity_poly.type
_entity_poly.pdbx_seq_one_letter_code
_entity_poly.pdbx_strand_id
1 'polypeptide(L)'
;MNQDKHLKLWVLVSSLAFAYGCASFDRPLESKKTGSNDNQPLRTGEVLEIHFSDHEDRPHAEYLHTIDSGGKILLPIIGNIDIAGLSLDAARERIRTAYVPRYYIRLDVRLARLPSTAKGTRDIGLKTR
;
A
#
# COMPACT_ATOMS: atom_id res chain seq x y z
N MET A 1 -49.19 41.40 53.44
CA MET A 1 -49.97 40.25 52.91
C MET A 1 -49.69 40.17 51.42
N ASN A 2 -49.32 39.09 50.76
CA ASN A 2 -49.02 37.68 51.03
C ASN A 2 -48.24 37.27 49.76
N GLN A 3 -47.01 36.75 49.83
CA GLN A 3 -46.69 35.32 49.83
C GLN A 3 -47.55 34.47 48.89
N ASP A 4 -47.01 34.12 47.71
CA ASP A 4 -47.21 32.86 46.96
C ASP A 4 -46.12 32.82 45.85
N LYS A 5 -44.94 32.23 46.04
CA LYS A 5 -44.62 30.78 45.96
C LYS A 5 -45.31 30.06 44.80
N HIS A 6 -44.76 30.17 43.59
CA HIS A 6 -44.78 29.03 42.66
C HIS A 6 -43.47 28.92 41.88
N LEU A 7 -42.59 28.16 42.52
CA LEU A 7 -41.45 27.44 41.97
C LEU A 7 -41.96 26.45 40.90
N LYS A 8 -41.45 26.51 39.65
CA LYS A 8 -41.19 25.39 38.71
C LYS A 8 -41.15 25.87 37.24
N LEU A 9 -40.32 25.19 36.44
CA LEU A 9 -40.04 25.35 34.99
C LEU A 9 -39.08 26.53 34.69
N TRP A 10 -37.92 26.33 34.06
CA TRP A 10 -37.64 25.55 32.85
C TRP A 10 -36.40 24.65 33.05
N VAL A 11 -36.51 23.32 32.96
CA VAL A 11 -36.47 22.48 31.73
C VAL A 11 -35.08 22.44 31.08
N LEU A 12 -34.33 21.45 31.58
CA LEU A 12 -33.56 20.43 30.86
C LEU A 12 -32.62 20.85 29.73
N VAL A 13 -31.37 20.97 30.16
CA VAL A 13 -30.12 20.73 29.42
C VAL A 13 -30.19 19.42 28.63
N SER A 14 -29.93 19.53 27.33
CA SER A 14 -29.02 18.74 26.52
C SER A 14 -29.01 17.22 26.71
N SER A 15 -29.48 16.49 25.70
CA SER A 15 -28.79 15.31 25.14
C SER A 15 -29.53 14.81 23.91
N LEU A 16 -29.14 15.32 22.74
CA LEU A 16 -29.53 14.75 21.45
C LEU A 16 -28.53 13.64 21.11
N ALA A 17 -28.80 12.42 21.56
CA ALA A 17 -28.04 11.25 21.14
C ALA A 17 -28.63 10.73 19.82
N PHE A 18 -27.99 11.09 18.72
CA PHE A 18 -28.20 10.46 17.43
C PHE A 18 -27.71 9.00 17.49
N ALA A 19 -28.63 8.07 17.70
CA ALA A 19 -28.42 6.65 17.43
C ALA A 19 -28.79 6.39 15.95
N TYR A 20 -27.82 6.58 15.05
CA TYR A 20 -27.89 5.98 13.71
C TYR A 20 -27.02 4.73 13.69
N GLY A 21 -27.65 3.65 13.22
CA GLY A 21 -27.19 2.28 13.37
C GLY A 21 -25.86 1.98 12.69
N CYS A 22 -25.06 1.19 13.39
CA CYS A 22 -23.97 0.42 12.79
C CYS A 22 -24.59 -0.75 12.00
N ALA A 23 -24.83 -0.57 10.72
CA ALA A 23 -24.92 -1.68 9.77
C ALA A 23 -23.53 -1.90 9.16
N SER A 24 -22.59 -2.41 9.97
CA SER A 24 -21.32 -2.94 9.45
C SER A 24 -21.57 -4.33 8.90
N PHE A 25 -21.93 -4.40 7.63
CA PHE A 25 -21.88 -5.63 6.84
C PHE A 25 -20.41 -5.87 6.45
N ASP A 26 -19.61 -6.31 7.42
CA ASP A 26 -18.25 -6.79 7.17
C ASP A 26 -18.34 -8.17 6.49
N ARG A 27 -18.09 -8.19 5.17
CA ARG A 27 -17.50 -9.37 4.54
C ARG A 27 -16.02 -9.05 4.32
N PRO A 28 -15.11 -9.56 5.18
CA PRO A 28 -13.73 -9.65 4.78
C PRO A 28 -13.68 -10.71 3.68
N LEU A 29 -13.51 -10.27 2.43
CA LEU A 29 -12.95 -11.13 1.41
C LEU A 29 -11.54 -11.46 1.90
N GLU A 30 -11.41 -12.64 2.50
CA GLU A 30 -10.17 -13.33 2.75
C GLU A 30 -9.49 -13.56 1.39
N SER A 31 -8.86 -12.50 0.87
CA SER A 31 -7.89 -12.59 -0.19
C SER A 31 -6.71 -13.32 0.41
N LYS A 32 -6.71 -14.65 0.23
CA LYS A 32 -5.62 -15.58 0.48
C LYS A 32 -4.30 -14.92 0.07
N LYS A 33 -3.67 -14.28 1.05
CA LYS A 33 -2.42 -13.54 0.92
C LYS A 33 -1.34 -14.60 0.76
N THR A 34 -1.04 -14.93 -0.48
CA THR A 34 0.01 -15.88 -0.86
C THR A 34 1.35 -15.36 -0.37
N GLY A 35 1.72 -15.64 0.89
CA GLY A 35 3.08 -15.69 1.43
C GLY A 35 4.05 -14.52 1.18
N SER A 36 3.60 -13.42 0.57
CA SER A 36 4.42 -12.27 0.26
C SER A 36 4.37 -11.37 1.48
N ASN A 37 5.54 -11.12 2.03
CA ASN A 37 5.74 -10.31 3.21
C ASN A 37 5.54 -8.84 2.81
N ASP A 38 4.31 -8.45 2.47
CA ASP A 38 4.00 -7.17 1.83
C ASP A 38 4.35 -5.97 2.74
N ASN A 39 4.40 -6.21 4.05
CA ASN A 39 4.81 -5.24 5.06
C ASN A 39 6.34 -5.18 5.22
N GLN A 40 7.09 -6.10 4.62
CA GLN A 40 8.54 -6.08 4.68
C GLN A 40 9.08 -4.96 3.79
N PRO A 41 9.99 -4.12 4.31
CA PRO A 41 10.57 -3.04 3.53
C PRO A 41 11.39 -3.61 2.37
N LEU A 42 11.25 -2.97 1.23
CA LEU A 42 12.00 -3.21 0.01
C LEU A 42 13.47 -2.87 0.22
N ARG A 43 14.36 -3.78 -0.22
CA ARG A 43 15.80 -3.63 -0.05
C ARG A 43 16.48 -3.32 -1.36
N THR A 44 17.57 -2.57 -1.28
CA THR A 44 18.48 -2.35 -2.41
C THR A 44 18.97 -3.70 -2.96
N GLY A 45 18.98 -3.85 -4.29
CA GLY A 45 19.35 -5.09 -4.97
C GLY A 45 18.22 -6.11 -5.11
N GLU A 46 17.04 -5.88 -4.54
CA GLU A 46 15.87 -6.72 -4.83
C GLU A 46 15.35 -6.47 -6.25
N VAL A 47 14.82 -7.52 -6.87
CA VAL A 47 14.15 -7.45 -8.17
C VAL A 47 12.64 -7.44 -7.95
N LEU A 48 11.99 -6.46 -8.56
CA LEU A 48 10.56 -6.26 -8.52
C LEU A 48 9.97 -6.42 -9.90
N GLU A 49 8.84 -7.10 -9.94
CA GLU A 49 7.95 -7.14 -11.08
C GLU A 49 6.87 -6.09 -10.89
N ILE A 50 6.72 -5.21 -11.88
CA ILE A 50 5.73 -4.14 -11.88
C ILE A 50 4.80 -4.37 -13.05
N HIS A 51 3.52 -4.57 -12.74
CA HIS A 51 2.47 -4.75 -13.74
C HIS A 51 1.65 -3.47 -13.80
N PHE A 52 1.55 -2.87 -14.99
CA PHE A 52 0.71 -1.71 -15.25
C PHE A 52 -0.51 -2.11 -16.08
N SER A 53 -1.69 -1.80 -15.57
CA SER A 53 -2.98 -1.99 -16.25
C SER A 53 -3.78 -0.69 -16.24
N ASP A 54 -3.99 -0.09 -17.42
CA ASP A 54 -4.79 1.13 -17.61
C ASP A 54 -6.29 0.82 -17.75
N HIS A 55 -6.62 -0.34 -18.34
CA HIS A 55 -7.99 -0.84 -18.55
C HIS A 55 -8.00 -2.38 -18.56
N GLU A 56 -9.12 -3.00 -18.17
CA GLU A 56 -9.28 -4.47 -18.08
C GLU A 56 -9.02 -5.23 -19.40
N ASP A 57 -9.17 -4.56 -20.56
CA ASP A 57 -9.07 -5.18 -21.88
C ASP A 57 -7.79 -4.82 -22.67
N ARG A 58 -6.79 -4.17 -22.04
CA ARG A 58 -5.55 -3.74 -22.74
C ARG A 58 -4.34 -4.56 -22.31
N PRO A 59 -3.35 -4.74 -23.22
CA PRO A 59 -2.13 -5.48 -22.88
C PRO A 59 -1.46 -4.86 -21.66
N HIS A 60 -1.21 -5.71 -20.67
CA HIS A 60 -0.47 -5.35 -19.47
C HIS A 60 0.98 -5.08 -19.82
N ALA A 61 1.52 -3.98 -19.30
CA ALA A 61 2.94 -3.71 -19.42
C ALA A 61 3.62 -4.22 -18.16
N GLU A 62 4.40 -5.28 -18.32
CA GLU A 62 5.16 -5.92 -17.25
C GLU A 62 6.61 -5.47 -17.32
N TYR A 63 7.13 -4.98 -16.20
CA TYR A 63 8.50 -4.49 -16.11
C TYR A 63 9.23 -5.12 -14.94
N LEU A 64 10.42 -5.63 -15.22
CA LEU A 64 11.35 -6.14 -14.22
C LEU A 64 12.36 -5.05 -13.88
N HIS A 65 12.36 -4.61 -12.62
CA HIS A 65 13.25 -3.57 -12.15
C HIS A 65 14.05 -4.03 -10.93
N THR A 66 15.35 -3.76 -10.94
CA THR A 66 16.21 -3.93 -9.77
C THR A 66 16.29 -2.62 -9.01
N ILE A 67 16.14 -2.67 -7.68
CA ILE A 67 16.35 -1.50 -6.83
C ILE A 67 17.85 -1.18 -6.80
N ASP A 68 18.22 0.03 -7.24
CA ASP A 68 19.60 0.51 -7.23
C ASP A 68 20.16 0.58 -5.80
N SER A 69 21.49 0.63 -5.67
CA SER A 69 22.21 1.02 -4.46
C SER A 69 21.70 2.31 -3.81
N GLY A 70 21.22 3.27 -4.60
CA GLY A 70 20.58 4.50 -4.13
C GLY A 70 19.13 4.33 -3.65
N GLY A 71 18.58 3.11 -3.72
CA GLY A 71 17.21 2.82 -3.31
C GLY A 71 16.13 3.23 -4.30
N LYS A 72 16.52 3.48 -5.55
CA LYS A 72 15.66 3.98 -6.62
C LYS A 72 15.39 2.90 -7.67
N ILE A 73 14.27 3.01 -8.37
CA ILE A 73 14.00 2.29 -9.62
C ILE A 73 13.80 3.28 -10.76
N LEU A 74 14.17 2.88 -11.98
CA LEU A 74 14.02 3.69 -13.18
C LEU A 74 12.80 3.23 -13.96
N LEU A 75 11.78 4.09 -14.05
CA LEU A 75 10.51 3.82 -14.72
C LEU A 75 10.37 4.61 -16.04
N PRO A 76 9.69 4.09 -17.07
CA PRO A 76 9.80 4.61 -18.45
C PRO A 76 9.43 6.08 -18.67
N ILE A 77 8.53 6.66 -17.88
CA ILE A 77 8.01 8.03 -18.11
C ILE A 77 8.48 9.01 -17.04
N ILE A 78 8.50 8.55 -15.80
CA ILE A 78 8.82 9.38 -14.63
C ILE A 78 10.30 9.32 -14.25
N GLY A 79 11.05 8.38 -14.81
CA GLY A 79 12.45 8.15 -14.44
C GLY A 79 12.58 7.56 -13.05
N ASN A 80 13.42 8.18 -12.22
CA ASN A 80 13.82 7.62 -10.93
C ASN A 80 12.77 7.85 -9.84
N ILE A 81 12.29 6.77 -9.21
CA ILE A 81 11.50 6.81 -7.96
C ILE A 81 12.29 6.14 -6.84
N ASP A 82 12.36 6.81 -5.68
CA ASP A 82 12.77 6.23 -4.40
C ASP A 82 11.71 5.26 -3.85
N ILE A 83 12.07 3.98 -3.73
CA ILE A 83 11.18 2.94 -3.18
C ILE A 83 11.83 2.08 -2.08
N ALA A 84 13.15 2.16 -1.89
CA ALA A 84 13.81 1.42 -0.83
C ALA A 84 13.32 1.86 0.55
N GLY A 85 13.22 0.89 1.47
CA GLY A 85 12.69 1.12 2.82
C GLY A 85 11.16 1.20 2.88
N LEU A 86 10.46 1.31 1.74
CA LEU A 86 9.00 1.26 1.70
C LEU A 86 8.51 -0.18 1.70
N SER A 87 7.32 -0.41 2.27
CA SER A 87 6.59 -1.66 2.06
C SER A 87 6.15 -1.78 0.59
N LEU A 88 5.80 -2.99 0.15
CA LEU A 88 5.30 -3.23 -1.21
C LEU A 88 4.08 -2.34 -1.54
N ASP A 89 3.18 -2.21 -0.57
CA ASP A 89 1.97 -1.40 -0.73
C ASP A 89 2.28 0.10 -0.78
N ALA A 90 3.19 0.58 0.07
CA ALA A 90 3.61 1.99 0.04
C ALA A 90 4.35 2.33 -1.26
N ALA A 91 5.19 1.43 -1.77
CA ALA A 91 5.86 1.59 -3.06
C ALA A 91 4.85 1.61 -4.23
N ARG A 92 3.83 0.74 -4.18
CA ARG A 92 2.72 0.72 -5.16
C ARG A 92 2.02 2.05 -5.21
N GLU A 93 1.64 2.56 -4.06
CA GLU A 93 0.93 3.84 -3.96
C GLU A 93 1.79 5.01 -4.39
N ARG A 94 3.09 4.97 -4.08
CA ARG A 94 4.07 5.96 -4.53
C ARG A 94 4.17 6.01 -6.05
N ILE A 95 4.27 4.85 -6.70
CA ILE A 95 4.29 4.72 -8.16
C ILE A 95 2.96 5.21 -8.74
N ARG A 96 1.82 4.77 -8.18
CA ARG A 96 0.49 5.19 -8.62
C ARG A 96 0.33 6.71 -8.61
N THR A 97 0.74 7.37 -7.53
CA THR A 97 0.64 8.82 -7.36
C THR A 97 1.60 9.58 -8.28
N ALA A 98 2.74 8.98 -8.64
CA ALA A 98 3.66 9.59 -9.60
C ALA A 98 3.10 9.56 -11.04
N TYR A 99 2.30 8.54 -11.36
CA TYR A 99 1.70 8.36 -12.68
C TYR A 99 0.32 9.02 -12.83
N VAL A 100 -0.50 9.01 -11.79
CA VAL A 100 -1.88 9.52 -11.79
C VAL A 100 -1.97 10.79 -10.94
N PRO A 101 -2.54 11.89 -11.46
CA PRO A 101 -3.27 12.02 -12.73
C PRO A 101 -2.40 12.47 -13.92
N ARG A 102 -1.07 12.55 -13.74
CA ARG A 102 -0.19 13.26 -14.68
C ARG A 102 -0.07 12.60 -16.06
N TYR A 103 -0.09 11.28 -16.12
CA TYR A 103 0.10 10.49 -17.35
C TYR A 103 -1.06 9.53 -17.63
N TYR A 104 -1.77 9.12 -16.59
CA TYR A 104 -2.93 8.22 -16.70
C TYR A 104 -4.12 8.78 -15.92
N ILE A 105 -5.32 8.53 -16.43
CA ILE A 105 -6.59 8.85 -15.75
C ILE A 105 -6.89 7.78 -14.68
N ARG A 106 -6.64 6.50 -15.03
CA ARG A 106 -6.72 5.35 -14.12
C ARG A 106 -5.53 4.43 -14.40
N LEU A 107 -4.93 3.91 -13.35
CA LEU A 107 -3.80 2.98 -13.46
C LEU A 107 -3.86 2.02 -12.26
N ASP A 108 -4.07 0.74 -12.55
CA ASP A 108 -3.80 -0.33 -11.61
C ASP A 108 -2.30 -0.65 -11.68
N VAL A 109 -1.66 -0.64 -10.52
CA VAL A 109 -0.25 -0.98 -10.37
C VAL A 109 -0.19 -2.18 -9.45
N ARG A 110 0.37 -3.29 -9.93
CA ARG A 110 0.67 -4.44 -9.07
C ARG A 110 2.17 -4.60 -8.96
N LEU A 111 2.65 -4.82 -7.75
CA LEU A 111 4.04 -5.16 -7.50
C LEU A 111 4.15 -6.56 -6.94
N ALA A 112 5.07 -7.34 -7.49
CA ALA A 112 5.48 -8.61 -6.94
C ALA A 112 6.99 -8.59 -6.68
N ARG A 113 7.40 -9.15 -5.54
CA ARG A 113 8.83 -9.38 -5.28
C ARG A 113 9.23 -10.67 -5.96
N LEU A 114 10.25 -10.62 -6.81
CA LEU A 114 10.83 -11.87 -7.31
C LEU A 114 11.77 -12.44 -6.26
N PRO A 115 11.73 -13.77 -6.04
CA PRO A 115 12.76 -14.42 -5.25
C PRO A 115 14.08 -14.25 -6.00
N SER A 116 14.94 -13.34 -5.55
CA SER A 116 16.32 -13.32 -6.00
C SER A 116 16.87 -14.70 -5.65
N THR A 117 17.22 -15.50 -6.65
CA THR A 117 17.90 -16.77 -6.42
C THR A 117 19.17 -16.45 -5.67
N ALA A 118 19.13 -16.59 -4.34
CA ALA A 118 20.28 -16.40 -3.49
C ALA A 118 21.31 -17.41 -3.98
N LYS A 119 22.34 -16.90 -4.65
CA LYS A 119 23.51 -17.67 -5.07
C LYS A 119 24.13 -18.19 -3.79
N GLY A 120 23.77 -19.41 -3.42
CA GLY A 120 24.40 -20.15 -2.34
C GLY A 120 25.87 -20.28 -2.67
N THR A 121 26.68 -19.43 -2.05
CA THR A 121 28.11 -19.61 -1.90
C THR A 121 28.32 -20.97 -1.24
N ARG A 122 28.56 -22.00 -2.05
CA ARG A 122 29.24 -23.19 -1.59
C ARG A 122 30.72 -22.93 -1.80
N ASP A 123 31.40 -22.64 -0.70
CA ASP A 123 32.79 -22.99 -0.44
C ASP A 123 33.21 -24.20 -1.28
N ILE A 124 33.92 -23.97 -2.37
CA ILE A 124 34.81 -24.98 -2.91
C ILE A 124 36.12 -24.82 -2.16
N GLY A 125 36.27 -25.59 -1.09
CA GLY A 125 37.52 -25.70 -0.37
C GLY A 125 38.64 -25.98 -1.35
N LEU A 126 39.58 -25.04 -1.47
CA LEU A 126 40.90 -25.29 -2.01
C LEU A 126 41.55 -26.34 -1.11
N LYS A 127 41.41 -27.61 -1.49
CA LYS A 127 42.23 -28.67 -0.92
C LYS A 127 43.59 -28.61 -1.61
N THR A 128 44.52 -28.03 -0.88
CA THR A 128 45.97 -28.15 -1.08
C THR A 128 46.34 -29.58 -1.47
N ARG A 129 47.13 -29.71 -2.52
CA ARG A 129 47.98 -30.88 -2.73
C ARG A 129 49.31 -30.45 -3.30
#